data_AF-A0A0N0DWF1-F1
#
_entry.id   AF-A0A0N0DWF1-F1
#
_cell.length_a   1.000
_cell.length_b   1.000
_cell.length_c   1.000
_cell.angle_alpha   90.00
_cell.angle_beta   90.00
_cell.angle_gamma   90.00
#
_symmetry.space_group_name_H-M   'P 1'
#
loop_
_entity.id
_entity.type
_entity.pdbx_description
1 polymer ?
#
loop_
_entity_poly.entity_id
_entity_poly.type
_entity_poly.pdbx_seq_one_letter_code
_entity_poly.pdbx_strand_id
1 'polypeptide(L)'
;MYSESDLENYDEYASLDSSDELNAAELAEKLIEERDLRLGVAFQTYAWLFEAEDGFFKTNFPHLLPSDTTGTDRWDTKSGPDCYRVVSALLNAAAGNDAVVSKTEGNQGTATVAATTPPVGDKEDTSSNASDAATCTKFGLQPSGVYILSPADGKPSPASRFLCNNFATCILIPVAKELNRAHLRTAHADLFRGMPSIGEEGLDVVPGYKHTEPSGWALPISTAPEVVAKLKELYPSWRSPTPADVPLFTRPESSGSRDGVQRAPAASPRKLWTRNAARLMRSKERLLACIEAAGGWSQVQFVAVDVEAFAVTANSVPLPAEYAFVPIRPPRRRRVRAVAASDAATVPANGEKTARSRPLSIVHFFCHPGRIPIEEEDTVLHTCIDTHLIPYRNATFLTHDYRTKARQVDAAFVRNPRVVLINKGDPDSPTLMDLQAIRWLYAAAIWQHHRYCDVSKLMEKMRADPQEWIPDAQDIRCFDVSVLEAVAAECFQAAAEPQQNGATTAQKEAQKSRRVKEPESCWYHEVVRKSEECVENSVHCAMLDAQVLAQRVQEGLKKWHPGYSA
;
A
#
# COMPACT_ATOMS: atom_id res chain seq x y z
N MET A 1 -0.82 -7.64 0.73
CA MET A 1 0.53 -7.43 0.16
C MET A 1 1.45 -8.29 0.99
N TYR A 2 1.95 -9.38 0.42
CA TYR A 2 3.00 -10.18 1.05
C TYR A 2 4.16 -9.24 1.37
N SER A 3 4.65 -9.25 2.61
CA SER A 3 5.84 -8.49 2.96
C SER A 3 7.03 -9.09 2.22
N GLU A 4 8.05 -8.29 1.90
CA GLU A 4 9.30 -8.82 1.34
C GLU A 4 9.91 -9.92 2.24
N SER A 5 9.54 -9.96 3.53
CA SER A 5 9.91 -11.03 4.47
C SER A 5 9.23 -12.40 4.21
N ASP A 6 8.10 -12.45 3.49
CA ASP A 6 7.47 -13.72 3.11
C ASP A 6 8.23 -14.41 1.95
N LEU A 7 9.03 -13.64 1.19
CA LEU A 7 9.96 -14.16 0.19
C LEU A 7 11.30 -14.57 0.80
N GLU A 8 11.67 -14.06 1.98
CA GLU A 8 12.92 -14.42 2.66
C GLU A 8 12.87 -15.82 3.30
N ASN A 9 11.67 -16.34 3.62
CA ASN A 9 11.50 -17.74 4.04
C ASN A 9 11.70 -18.76 2.91
N TYR A 10 11.93 -18.30 1.67
CA TYR A 10 12.25 -19.19 0.55
C TYR A 10 13.75 -19.58 0.51
N ASP A 11 14.63 -18.81 1.17
CA ASP A 11 16.07 -19.10 1.21
C ASP A 11 16.45 -20.11 2.31
N GLU A 12 15.60 -20.36 3.30
CA GLU A 12 15.90 -21.30 4.39
C GLU A 12 15.78 -22.78 3.97
N TYR A 13 15.15 -23.08 2.83
CA TYR A 13 15.12 -24.42 2.24
C TYR A 13 16.30 -24.74 1.31
N ALA A 14 17.20 -23.78 1.05
CA ALA A 14 18.36 -23.98 0.18
C ALA A 14 19.59 -24.58 0.91
N SER A 15 19.47 -24.90 2.19
CA SER A 15 20.54 -25.50 3.02
C SER A 15 20.40 -27.03 3.17
N LEU A 16 19.93 -27.73 2.15
CA LEU A 16 19.96 -29.20 2.10
C LEU A 16 21.25 -29.68 1.43
N ASP A 17 21.89 -30.63 2.12
CA ASP A 17 23.20 -31.24 1.85
C ASP A 17 23.61 -31.37 0.37
N SER A 18 24.82 -30.90 0.10
CA SER A 18 25.52 -30.92 -1.18
C SER A 18 25.83 -32.34 -1.67
N SER A 19 25.03 -32.88 -2.59
CA SER A 19 25.54 -33.91 -3.51
C SER A 19 24.91 -33.96 -4.90
N ASP A 20 23.81 -33.25 -5.17
CA ASP A 20 23.25 -33.11 -6.52
C ASP A 20 22.94 -31.63 -6.80
N GLU A 21 23.97 -30.86 -7.20
CA GLU A 21 23.78 -29.53 -7.75
C GLU A 21 23.08 -29.67 -9.12
N LEU A 22 21.75 -29.69 -9.09
CA LEU A 22 20.93 -29.48 -10.28
C LEU A 22 21.42 -28.19 -10.92
N ASN A 23 21.71 -28.24 -12.22
CA ASN A 23 22.06 -27.01 -12.91
C ASN A 23 20.87 -26.04 -12.85
N ALA A 24 21.13 -24.73 -12.98
CA ALA A 24 20.09 -23.72 -12.86
C ALA A 24 18.88 -23.94 -13.80
N ALA A 25 19.07 -24.64 -14.93
CA ALA A 25 17.99 -24.98 -15.84
C ALA A 25 17.12 -26.14 -15.32
N GLU A 26 17.72 -27.18 -14.74
CA GLU A 26 16.99 -28.29 -14.09
C GLU A 26 16.21 -27.82 -12.86
N LEU A 27 16.78 -26.88 -12.07
CA LEU A 27 16.04 -26.25 -10.97
C LEU A 27 14.86 -25.44 -11.50
N ALA A 28 15.05 -24.65 -12.57
CA ALA A 28 13.96 -23.89 -13.19
C ALA A 28 12.85 -24.79 -13.75
N GLU A 29 13.20 -25.90 -14.40
CA GLU A 29 12.25 -26.89 -14.91
C GLU A 29 11.44 -27.54 -13.78
N LYS A 30 12.10 -27.98 -12.70
CA LYS A 30 11.39 -28.50 -11.52
C LYS A 30 10.45 -27.48 -10.88
N LEU A 31 10.87 -26.22 -10.79
CA LEU A 31 10.01 -25.16 -10.26
C LEU A 31 8.79 -24.89 -11.16
N ILE A 32 8.94 -25.02 -12.48
CA ILE A 32 7.83 -24.92 -13.43
C ILE A 32 6.88 -26.10 -13.26
N GLU A 33 7.40 -27.34 -13.20
CA GLU A 33 6.59 -28.54 -12.98
C GLU A 33 5.82 -28.50 -11.66
N GLU A 34 6.48 -28.08 -10.57
CA GLU A 34 5.86 -27.94 -9.26
C GLU A 34 4.75 -26.87 -9.28
N ARG A 35 5.01 -25.73 -9.93
CA ARG A 35 4.02 -24.68 -10.12
C ARG A 35 2.82 -25.19 -10.91
N ASP A 36 3.04 -25.88 -12.03
CA ASP A 36 1.98 -26.38 -12.90
C ASP A 36 1.17 -27.49 -12.21
N LEU A 37 1.79 -28.32 -11.36
CA LEU A 37 1.10 -29.26 -10.49
C LEU A 37 0.21 -28.55 -9.47
N ARG A 38 0.74 -27.55 -8.76
CA ARG A 38 -0.03 -26.74 -7.79
C ARG A 38 -1.21 -26.03 -8.45
N LEU A 39 -0.99 -25.47 -9.65
CA LEU A 39 -2.05 -24.89 -10.48
C LEU A 39 -3.11 -25.94 -10.81
N GLY A 40 -2.71 -27.12 -11.29
CA GLY A 40 -3.62 -28.21 -11.61
C GLY A 40 -4.50 -28.61 -10.43
N VAL A 41 -3.92 -28.70 -9.22
CA VAL A 41 -4.67 -28.99 -7.99
C VAL A 41 -5.64 -27.85 -7.66
N ALA A 42 -5.19 -26.59 -7.69
CA ALA A 42 -6.05 -25.45 -7.39
C ALA A 42 -7.22 -25.34 -8.38
N PHE A 43 -6.99 -25.54 -9.68
CA PHE A 43 -8.05 -25.56 -10.68
C PHE A 43 -9.07 -26.67 -10.43
N GLN A 44 -8.62 -27.88 -10.08
CA GLN A 44 -9.52 -28.99 -9.75
C GLN A 44 -10.31 -28.70 -8.48
N THR A 45 -9.66 -28.19 -7.45
CA THR A 45 -10.31 -27.78 -6.19
C THR A 45 -11.33 -26.67 -6.45
N TYR A 46 -11.01 -25.67 -7.26
CA TYR A 46 -11.92 -24.59 -7.62
C TYR A 46 -13.13 -25.14 -8.37
N ALA A 47 -12.89 -25.98 -9.38
CA ALA A 47 -13.94 -26.59 -10.18
C ALA A 47 -14.86 -27.44 -9.29
N TRP A 48 -14.31 -28.23 -8.38
CA TRP A 48 -15.09 -29.03 -7.44
C TRP A 48 -15.87 -28.15 -6.44
N LEU A 49 -15.24 -27.14 -5.85
CA LEU A 49 -15.89 -26.25 -4.88
C LEU A 49 -17.03 -25.44 -5.51
N PHE A 50 -16.83 -24.90 -6.72
CA PHE A 50 -17.70 -23.85 -7.25
C PHE A 50 -18.44 -24.20 -8.55
N GLU A 51 -17.95 -25.15 -9.35
CA GLU A 51 -18.49 -25.41 -10.70
C GLU A 51 -19.16 -26.79 -10.86
N ALA A 52 -18.69 -27.82 -10.13
CA ALA A 52 -19.22 -29.19 -10.20
C ALA A 52 -20.69 -29.25 -9.77
N GLU A 53 -21.50 -30.06 -10.47
CA GLU A 53 -22.94 -30.22 -10.17
C GLU A 53 -23.21 -30.76 -8.75
N ASP A 54 -22.35 -31.66 -8.30
CA ASP A 54 -22.30 -32.23 -6.96
C ASP A 54 -21.28 -31.50 -6.04
N GLY A 55 -20.77 -30.36 -6.49
CA GLY A 55 -19.79 -29.55 -5.77
C GLY A 55 -20.37 -28.83 -4.55
N PHE A 56 -19.48 -28.36 -3.66
CA PHE A 56 -19.84 -27.70 -2.40
C PHE A 56 -20.82 -26.53 -2.61
N PHE A 57 -20.50 -25.61 -3.50
CA PHE A 57 -21.26 -24.37 -3.68
C PHE A 57 -22.66 -24.64 -4.23
N LYS A 58 -22.78 -25.52 -5.23
CA LYS A 58 -24.10 -25.84 -5.80
C LYS A 58 -24.99 -26.60 -4.82
N THR A 59 -24.39 -27.45 -3.99
CA THR A 59 -25.10 -28.18 -2.93
C THR A 59 -25.58 -27.27 -1.81
N ASN A 60 -24.74 -26.35 -1.34
CA ASN A 60 -25.05 -25.51 -0.17
C ASN A 60 -25.76 -24.19 -0.52
N PHE A 61 -25.61 -23.72 -1.75
CA PHE A 61 -26.16 -22.45 -2.22
C PHE A 61 -26.91 -22.53 -3.55
N PRO A 62 -27.85 -23.49 -3.73
CA PRO A 62 -28.56 -23.65 -5.01
C PRO A 62 -29.37 -22.40 -5.40
N HIS A 63 -29.84 -21.63 -4.41
CA HIS A 63 -30.59 -20.38 -4.59
C HIS A 63 -29.72 -19.19 -5.05
N LEU A 64 -28.39 -19.33 -5.00
CA LEU A 64 -27.43 -18.33 -5.50
C LEU A 64 -26.93 -18.67 -6.90
N LEU A 65 -27.39 -19.77 -7.48
CA LEU A 65 -27.10 -20.11 -8.86
C LEU A 65 -28.14 -19.47 -9.79
N PRO A 66 -27.76 -19.16 -11.04
CA PRO A 66 -28.75 -18.83 -12.06
C PRO A 66 -29.79 -19.96 -12.17
N SER A 67 -31.07 -19.63 -12.10
CA SER A 67 -32.16 -20.58 -12.32
C SER A 67 -32.13 -21.06 -13.78
N ASP A 68 -31.61 -22.25 -14.05
CA ASP A 68 -31.67 -23.00 -15.32
C ASP A 68 -32.01 -22.18 -16.58
N THR A 69 -31.00 -21.67 -17.27
CA THR A 69 -31.14 -21.30 -18.68
C THR A 69 -30.36 -22.28 -19.52
N THR A 70 -31.10 -23.23 -20.08
CA THR A 70 -30.71 -24.03 -21.22
C THR A 70 -30.29 -23.10 -22.36
N GLY A 71 -28.98 -22.88 -22.49
CA GLY A 71 -28.37 -22.28 -23.67
C GLY A 71 -28.25 -20.75 -23.66
N THR A 72 -27.04 -20.29 -23.94
CA THR A 72 -26.68 -18.98 -24.50
C THR A 72 -26.81 -17.71 -23.65
N ASP A 73 -27.62 -17.64 -22.59
CA ASP A 73 -27.49 -16.56 -21.58
C ASP A 73 -26.44 -16.89 -20.50
N ARG A 74 -25.45 -17.68 -20.92
CA ARG A 74 -24.24 -18.03 -20.18
C ARG A 74 -23.38 -16.78 -20.09
N TRP A 75 -23.78 -15.82 -19.24
CA TRP A 75 -23.09 -14.57 -18.91
C TRP A 75 -22.07 -14.21 -19.97
N ASP A 76 -22.54 -13.78 -21.16
CA ASP A 76 -21.74 -13.82 -22.38
C ASP A 76 -20.36 -13.20 -22.09
N THR A 77 -19.38 -14.09 -21.92
CA THR A 77 -18.00 -13.74 -21.57
C THR A 77 -17.39 -12.90 -22.69
N LYS A 78 -18.06 -12.80 -23.85
CA LYS A 78 -17.72 -11.91 -24.96
C LYS A 78 -18.27 -10.48 -24.79
N SER A 79 -19.26 -10.22 -23.93
CA SER A 79 -19.86 -8.88 -23.74
C SER A 79 -19.75 -8.31 -22.32
N GLY A 80 -19.17 -9.06 -21.37
CA GLY A 80 -18.80 -8.51 -20.06
C GLY A 80 -17.86 -7.30 -20.23
N PRO A 81 -18.16 -6.13 -19.65
CA PRO A 81 -17.29 -4.96 -19.75
C PRO A 81 -15.91 -5.31 -19.19
N ASP A 82 -14.85 -4.88 -19.88
CA ASP A 82 -13.44 -4.95 -19.43
C ASP A 82 -13.21 -3.95 -18.26
N CYS A 83 -14.01 -4.10 -17.21
CA CYS A 83 -14.09 -3.23 -16.05
C CYS A 83 -12.72 -3.15 -15.38
N TYR A 84 -12.04 -4.29 -15.25
CA TYR A 84 -10.71 -4.36 -14.68
C TYR A 84 -9.71 -3.42 -15.37
N ARG A 85 -9.55 -3.53 -16.70
CA ARG A 85 -8.56 -2.71 -17.42
C ARG A 85 -8.94 -1.25 -17.41
N VAL A 86 -10.22 -0.92 -17.59
CA VAL A 86 -10.68 0.47 -17.61
C VAL A 86 -10.58 1.12 -16.23
N VAL A 87 -11.00 0.44 -15.16
CA VAL A 87 -10.88 0.94 -13.79
C VAL A 87 -9.41 1.15 -13.43
N SER A 88 -8.54 0.20 -13.78
CA SER A 88 -7.10 0.34 -13.57
C SER A 88 -6.54 1.55 -14.33
N ALA A 89 -6.96 1.77 -15.57
CA ALA A 89 -6.57 2.94 -16.37
C ALA A 89 -7.07 4.25 -15.75
N LEU A 90 -8.33 4.32 -15.32
CA LEU A 90 -8.93 5.49 -14.67
C LEU A 90 -8.20 5.85 -13.37
N LEU A 91 -7.87 4.85 -12.55
CA LEU A 91 -7.16 5.08 -11.29
C LEU A 91 -5.71 5.52 -11.50
N ASN A 92 -5.05 5.00 -12.53
CA ASN A 92 -3.72 5.44 -12.92
C ASN A 92 -3.75 6.88 -13.47
N ALA A 93 -4.75 7.23 -14.29
CA ALA A 93 -4.93 8.59 -14.80
C ALA A 93 -5.24 9.59 -13.66
N ALA A 94 -6.14 9.22 -12.75
CA ALA A 94 -6.46 10.03 -11.57
C ALA A 94 -5.26 10.24 -10.62
N ALA A 95 -4.27 9.34 -10.63
CA ALA A 95 -3.04 9.50 -9.84
C ALA A 95 -2.04 10.53 -10.45
N GLY A 96 -2.38 11.19 -11.57
CA GLY A 96 -1.51 12.14 -12.25
C GLY A 96 -0.49 11.48 -13.17
N ASN A 97 -0.72 10.22 -13.57
CA ASN A 97 0.11 9.54 -14.57
C ASN A 97 -0.32 9.97 -15.99
N ASP A 98 -0.09 11.23 -16.37
CA ASP A 98 -0.27 11.74 -17.75
C ASP A 98 0.79 11.18 -18.73
N ALA A 99 1.26 9.95 -18.51
CA ALA A 99 2.07 9.24 -19.48
C ALA A 99 1.14 8.85 -20.63
N VAL A 100 1.08 9.73 -21.63
CA VAL A 100 0.72 9.51 -23.03
C VAL A 100 0.04 8.16 -23.22
N VAL A 101 -1.29 8.14 -23.23
CA VAL A 101 -2.05 7.08 -23.90
C VAL A 101 -1.63 7.15 -25.36
N SER A 102 -0.50 6.51 -25.68
CA SER A 102 -0.02 6.38 -27.04
C SER A 102 -1.14 5.68 -27.77
N LYS A 103 -1.67 6.33 -28.80
CA LYS A 103 -2.63 5.75 -29.72
C LYS A 103 -2.15 4.35 -30.10
N THR A 104 -2.73 3.32 -29.51
CA THR A 104 -2.73 1.99 -30.07
C THR A 104 -3.66 2.07 -31.28
N GLU A 105 -3.15 2.63 -32.38
CA GLU A 105 -3.78 2.50 -33.67
C GLU A 105 -3.85 1.02 -34.02
N GLY A 106 -5.03 0.63 -34.48
CA GLY A 106 -5.52 -0.73 -34.44
C GLY A 106 -4.92 -1.62 -35.51
N ASN A 107 -4.71 -2.87 -35.11
CA ASN A 107 -4.67 -3.99 -36.05
C ASN A 107 -6.11 -4.44 -36.28
N GLN A 108 -6.83 -3.77 -37.19
CA GLN A 108 -8.10 -4.24 -37.74
C GLN A 108 -8.15 -3.97 -39.25
N GLY A 109 -8.30 -5.05 -40.02
CA GLY A 109 -9.18 -5.12 -41.19
C GLY A 109 -8.79 -4.31 -42.42
N THR A 110 -8.20 -5.00 -43.40
CA THR A 110 -8.12 -4.56 -44.80
C THR A 110 -9.47 -4.13 -45.36
N ALA A 111 -9.59 -2.85 -45.70
CA ALA A 111 -10.60 -2.33 -46.63
C ALA A 111 -9.93 -1.31 -47.58
N THR A 112 -9.70 -1.77 -48.81
CA THR A 112 -9.30 -0.99 -49.99
C THR A 112 -10.30 0.13 -50.28
N VAL A 113 -9.85 1.39 -50.28
CA VAL A 113 -10.32 2.44 -51.19
C VAL A 113 -9.16 3.38 -51.53
N ALA A 114 -9.00 3.63 -52.83
CA ALA A 114 -7.97 4.44 -53.46
C ALA A 114 -8.13 5.96 -53.19
N ALA A 115 -7.01 6.70 -53.15
CA ALA A 115 -6.84 8.01 -53.80
C ALA A 115 -5.48 8.68 -53.48
N THR A 116 -4.67 8.85 -54.55
CA THR A 116 -3.86 10.02 -54.94
C THR A 116 -2.91 10.75 -53.96
N THR A 117 -1.61 10.65 -54.27
CA THR A 117 -0.52 11.65 -54.14
C THR A 117 -0.86 13.00 -54.81
N PRO A 118 -0.17 14.16 -54.58
CA PRO A 118 1.31 14.37 -54.53
C PRO A 118 1.77 15.55 -53.58
N PRO A 119 2.92 16.24 -53.77
CA PRO A 119 4.31 15.80 -53.54
C PRO A 119 5.21 16.79 -52.73
N VAL A 120 6.38 16.30 -52.31
CA VAL A 120 7.74 16.91 -52.34
C VAL A 120 8.03 18.24 -51.62
N GLY A 121 9.06 18.21 -50.78
CA GLY A 121 9.79 19.38 -50.29
C GLY A 121 11.09 18.96 -49.59
N ASP A 122 12.16 18.77 -50.37
CA ASP A 122 13.54 18.55 -49.94
C ASP A 122 14.17 19.80 -49.28
N LYS A 123 15.13 19.56 -48.37
CA LYS A 123 16.39 20.33 -48.13
C LYS A 123 17.13 19.71 -46.94
N GLU A 124 18.16 18.90 -47.18
CA GLU A 124 19.59 19.26 -47.28
C GLU A 124 20.23 19.77 -45.98
N ASP A 125 21.01 18.85 -45.38
CA ASP A 125 22.41 18.95 -44.97
C ASP A 125 22.93 20.19 -44.23
N THR A 126 23.58 19.95 -43.07
CA THR A 126 25.03 20.20 -42.96
C THR A 126 25.65 19.56 -41.73
N SER A 127 26.71 18.81 -41.98
CA SER A 127 27.69 18.25 -41.05
C SER A 127 28.68 19.30 -40.54
N SER A 128 29.19 19.12 -39.31
CA SER A 128 30.64 19.32 -39.05
C SER A 128 31.08 18.69 -37.73
N ASN A 129 32.04 17.78 -37.84
CA ASN A 129 32.88 17.24 -36.77
C ASN A 129 33.81 18.31 -36.18
N ALA A 130 34.10 18.23 -34.88
CA ALA A 130 35.41 18.55 -34.31
C ALA A 130 35.58 17.90 -32.92
N SER A 131 36.74 17.30 -32.73
CA SER A 131 37.24 16.47 -31.63
C SER A 131 37.90 17.27 -30.48
N ASP A 132 37.83 16.67 -29.29
CA ASP A 132 38.80 16.63 -28.17
C ASP A 132 39.47 17.90 -27.62
N ALA A 133 39.17 18.22 -26.34
CA ALA A 133 40.15 18.65 -25.35
C ALA A 133 39.60 18.59 -23.89
N ALA A 134 40.32 17.86 -23.03
CA ALA A 134 40.44 17.87 -21.57
C ALA A 134 39.39 18.62 -20.70
N THR A 135 38.61 17.87 -19.92
CA THR A 135 37.69 18.40 -18.91
C THR A 135 38.43 18.92 -17.68
N CYS A 136 38.22 20.21 -17.39
CA CYS A 136 38.80 20.99 -16.30
C CYS A 136 37.86 20.98 -15.06
N THR A 137 38.38 20.62 -13.88
CA THR A 137 37.71 20.81 -12.58
C THR A 137 37.50 22.31 -12.32
N LYS A 138 36.25 22.76 -12.16
CA LYS A 138 35.95 24.15 -11.81
C LYS A 138 36.26 24.42 -10.34
N PHE A 139 37.32 25.20 -10.10
CA PHE A 139 37.63 25.77 -8.79
C PHE A 139 36.91 27.13 -8.65
N GLY A 140 35.99 27.25 -7.70
CA GLY A 140 35.36 28.51 -7.33
C GLY A 140 35.68 28.86 -5.87
N LEU A 141 36.43 29.93 -5.64
CA LEU A 141 36.62 30.52 -4.31
C LEU A 141 35.40 31.38 -3.98
N GLN A 142 34.64 31.01 -2.93
CA GLN A 142 33.66 31.91 -2.33
C GLN A 142 34.32 32.78 -1.24
N PRO A 143 33.75 33.97 -0.93
CA PRO A 143 34.33 34.95 -0.01
C PRO A 143 34.53 34.45 1.44
N SER A 144 34.01 33.29 1.80
CA SER A 144 34.13 32.67 3.13
C SER A 144 35.37 31.79 3.32
N GLY A 145 36.24 31.65 2.31
CA GLY A 145 37.43 30.78 2.38
C GLY A 145 37.11 29.28 2.37
N VAL A 146 35.84 28.91 2.22
CA VAL A 146 35.39 27.51 2.11
C VAL A 146 35.49 27.07 0.65
N TYR A 147 36.37 26.12 0.37
CA TYR A 147 36.49 25.48 -0.94
C TYR A 147 35.26 24.62 -1.20
N ILE A 148 34.38 25.04 -2.12
CA ILE A 148 33.26 24.20 -2.57
C ILE A 148 33.80 23.31 -3.69
N LEU A 149 34.19 22.09 -3.35
CA LEU A 149 34.42 21.04 -4.34
C LEU A 149 33.04 20.57 -4.84
N SER A 150 32.72 20.90 -6.10
CA SER A 150 31.62 20.25 -6.80
C SER A 150 32.19 19.06 -7.55
N PRO A 151 31.56 17.86 -7.50
CA PRO A 151 31.94 16.76 -8.37
C PRO A 151 31.91 17.23 -9.83
N ALA A 152 33.05 17.15 -10.53
CA ALA A 152 33.12 17.50 -11.95
C ALA A 152 32.55 16.39 -12.83
N ASP A 153 32.64 15.13 -12.36
CA ASP A 153 32.19 13.93 -13.04
C ASP A 153 31.33 13.09 -12.08
N GLY A 154 30.11 12.72 -12.48
CA GLY A 154 29.25 11.80 -11.71
C GLY A 154 28.13 12.44 -10.89
N LYS A 155 27.11 11.65 -10.56
CA LYS A 155 26.00 12.09 -9.68
C LYS A 155 26.44 12.07 -8.22
N PRO A 156 26.22 13.16 -7.45
CA PRO A 156 26.64 13.23 -6.05
C PRO A 156 25.87 12.21 -5.19
N SER A 157 26.59 11.28 -4.58
CA SER A 157 26.10 10.38 -3.53
C SER A 157 26.14 11.04 -2.14
N PRO A 158 25.44 10.49 -1.12
CA PRO A 158 25.58 10.96 0.26
C PRO A 158 27.03 11.03 0.74
N ALA A 159 27.86 10.03 0.41
CA ALA A 159 29.28 9.99 0.78
C ALA A 159 30.09 11.09 0.10
N SER A 160 29.90 11.30 -1.21
CA SER A 160 30.59 12.39 -1.92
C SER A 160 30.19 13.78 -1.42
N ARG A 161 28.91 13.98 -1.04
CA ARG A 161 28.45 15.25 -0.44
C ARG A 161 29.06 15.46 0.93
N PHE A 162 29.10 14.40 1.74
CA PHE A 162 29.74 14.44 3.05
C PHE A 162 31.23 14.80 2.92
N LEU A 163 31.95 14.16 2.00
CA LEU A 163 33.36 14.44 1.71
C LEU A 163 33.58 15.89 1.27
N CYS A 164 32.76 16.42 0.35
CA CYS A 164 32.91 17.79 -0.14
C CYS A 164 32.63 18.83 0.95
N ASN A 165 31.62 18.59 1.79
CA ASN A 165 31.26 19.50 2.88
C ASN A 165 32.27 19.50 4.04
N ASN A 166 33.01 18.40 4.22
CA ASN A 166 33.89 18.19 5.37
C ASN A 166 35.33 17.88 4.94
N PHE A 167 35.75 18.36 3.77
CA PHE A 167 36.97 17.94 3.09
C PHE A 167 38.25 18.06 3.94
N ALA A 168 38.35 19.13 4.74
CA ALA A 168 39.51 19.38 5.60
C ALA A 168 39.60 18.43 6.82
N THR A 169 38.47 17.87 7.25
CA THR A 169 38.36 17.04 8.47
C THR A 169 38.19 15.56 8.17
N CYS A 170 37.78 15.21 6.95
CA CYS A 170 37.66 13.82 6.52
C CYS A 170 39.03 13.13 6.43
N ILE A 171 39.02 11.82 6.63
CA ILE A 171 40.15 10.93 6.36
C ILE A 171 39.69 9.81 5.43
N LEU A 172 40.62 9.25 4.68
CA LEU A 172 40.45 8.00 3.96
C LEU A 172 41.27 6.92 4.64
N ILE A 173 40.65 5.77 4.89
CA ILE A 173 41.31 4.60 5.46
C ILE A 173 41.52 3.53 4.38
N PRO A 174 42.66 2.83 4.39
CA PRO A 174 42.88 1.70 3.49
C PRO A 174 42.00 0.52 3.90
N VAL A 175 41.37 -0.11 2.92
CA VAL A 175 40.55 -1.31 3.10
C VAL A 175 40.92 -2.35 2.05
N ALA A 176 40.81 -3.63 2.40
CA ALA A 176 40.95 -4.71 1.41
C ALA A 176 39.82 -4.59 0.36
N LYS A 177 40.13 -4.87 -0.91
CA LYS A 177 39.21 -4.61 -2.03
C LYS A 177 37.95 -5.49 -1.99
N GLU A 178 38.04 -6.60 -1.28
CA GLU A 178 36.98 -7.61 -1.11
C GLU A 178 35.97 -7.19 -0.04
N LEU A 179 36.28 -6.17 0.77
CA LEU A 179 35.39 -5.69 1.84
C LEU A 179 34.30 -4.77 1.28
N ASN A 180 33.05 -5.17 1.48
CA ASN A 180 31.88 -4.35 1.19
C ASN A 180 31.50 -3.49 2.41
N ARG A 181 30.52 -2.59 2.22
CA ARG A 181 30.04 -1.70 3.29
C ARG A 181 29.49 -2.46 4.51
N ALA A 182 28.84 -3.61 4.31
CA ALA A 182 28.30 -4.39 5.43
C ALA A 182 29.43 -4.93 6.31
N HIS A 183 30.47 -5.51 5.71
CA HIS A 183 31.64 -6.00 6.45
C HIS A 183 32.33 -4.88 7.23
N LEU A 184 32.50 -3.70 6.60
CA LEU A 184 33.11 -2.54 7.25
C LEU A 184 32.26 -2.00 8.40
N ARG A 185 30.92 -1.96 8.25
CA ARG A 185 30.02 -1.55 9.34
C ARG A 185 30.10 -2.51 10.52
N THR A 186 30.05 -3.83 10.28
CA THR A 186 30.14 -4.83 11.36
C THR A 186 31.48 -4.75 12.10
N ALA A 187 32.60 -4.60 11.38
CA ALA A 187 33.92 -4.51 12.00
C ALA A 187 34.09 -3.28 12.92
N HIS A 188 33.33 -2.21 12.68
CA HIS A 188 33.42 -0.95 13.44
C HIS A 188 32.25 -0.71 14.39
N ALA A 189 31.17 -1.51 14.32
CA ALA A 189 29.96 -1.31 15.11
C ALA A 189 30.25 -1.33 16.61
N ASP A 190 31.03 -2.30 17.09
CA ASP A 190 31.34 -2.44 18.51
C ASP A 190 32.37 -1.42 19.01
N LEU A 191 33.33 -1.05 18.17
CA LEU A 191 34.40 -0.11 18.54
C LEU A 191 33.88 1.34 18.69
N PHE A 192 32.80 1.69 18.01
CA PHE A 192 32.23 3.04 17.99
C PHE A 192 30.80 3.11 18.56
N ARG A 193 30.39 2.07 19.31
CA ARG A 193 29.07 2.04 19.96
C ARG A 193 28.94 3.22 20.93
N GLY A 194 27.85 3.98 20.81
CA GLY A 194 27.57 5.15 21.65
C GLY A 194 28.35 6.42 21.30
N MET A 195 29.18 6.41 20.24
CA MET A 195 29.82 7.63 19.72
C MET A 195 28.90 8.34 18.72
N PRO A 196 28.86 9.68 18.71
CA PRO A 196 28.04 10.44 17.78
C PRO A 196 28.54 10.27 16.34
N SER A 197 27.73 9.59 15.51
CA SER A 197 27.94 9.46 14.06
C SER A 197 26.76 10.08 13.30
N ILE A 198 26.94 10.35 12.01
CA ILE A 198 25.88 10.87 11.15
C ILE A 198 25.11 9.66 10.59
N GLY A 199 24.21 9.13 11.41
CA GLY A 199 23.45 7.90 11.15
C GLY A 199 23.08 7.21 12.47
N GLU A 200 22.25 6.16 12.41
CA GLU A 200 21.93 5.32 13.57
C GLU A 200 23.21 4.73 14.23
N GLU A 201 23.08 4.20 15.45
CA GLU A 201 24.20 3.78 16.32
C GLU A 201 25.35 3.06 15.57
N GLY A 202 26.58 3.56 15.75
CA GLY A 202 27.81 3.01 15.16
C GLY A 202 28.40 3.84 14.02
N LEU A 203 29.64 3.53 13.61
CA LEU A 203 30.34 4.25 12.55
C LEU A 203 30.02 3.66 11.16
N ASP A 204 29.43 4.46 10.28
CA ASP A 204 29.27 4.09 8.86
C ASP A 204 30.55 4.36 8.07
N VAL A 205 30.99 3.37 7.30
CA VAL A 205 32.23 3.41 6.52
C VAL A 205 31.91 3.01 5.09
N VAL A 206 32.04 3.96 4.16
CA VAL A 206 31.64 3.77 2.76
C VAL A 206 32.86 3.43 1.91
N PRO A 207 32.94 2.26 1.25
CA PRO A 207 34.02 1.95 0.33
C PRO A 207 33.93 2.82 -0.93
N GLY A 208 35.08 3.30 -1.41
CA GLY A 208 35.22 4.07 -2.63
C GLY A 208 35.49 3.16 -3.84
N TYR A 209 34.92 3.50 -4.98
CA TYR A 209 35.03 2.74 -6.23
C TYR A 209 35.56 3.63 -7.36
N LYS A 210 36.54 3.13 -8.09
CA LYS A 210 36.93 3.72 -9.38
C LYS A 210 36.16 2.99 -10.47
N HIS A 211 35.11 3.63 -10.99
CA HIS A 211 34.09 2.97 -11.81
C HIS A 211 33.39 1.84 -11.02
N THR A 212 33.63 0.59 -11.39
CA THR A 212 33.09 -0.60 -10.72
C THR A 212 34.12 -1.30 -9.84
N GLU A 213 35.39 -0.89 -9.91
CA GLU A 213 36.45 -1.54 -9.17
C GLU A 213 36.65 -0.90 -7.79
N PRO A 214 36.71 -1.69 -6.71
CA PRO A 214 37.06 -1.19 -5.38
C PRO A 214 38.42 -0.49 -5.40
N SER A 215 38.45 0.75 -4.93
CA SER A 215 39.66 1.58 -4.93
C SER A 215 40.69 1.16 -3.89
N GLY A 216 40.28 0.35 -2.90
CA GLY A 216 41.06 0.06 -1.70
C GLY A 216 41.02 1.18 -0.65
N TRP A 217 40.19 2.21 -0.85
CA TRP A 217 39.97 3.29 0.10
C TRP A 217 38.52 3.34 0.56
N ALA A 218 38.30 3.65 1.82
CA ALA A 218 36.97 3.89 2.37
C ALA A 218 36.90 5.24 3.11
N LEU A 219 35.71 5.81 3.14
CA LEU A 219 35.38 7.07 3.79
C LEU A 219 34.52 6.79 5.04
N PRO A 220 35.06 6.98 6.25
CA PRO A 220 34.28 7.02 7.47
C PRO A 220 33.38 8.27 7.50
N ILE A 221 32.09 8.10 7.76
CA ILE A 221 31.10 9.19 7.77
C ILE A 221 31.03 9.82 9.18
N SER A 222 32.11 10.48 9.59
CA SER A 222 32.18 11.26 10.83
C SER A 222 33.24 12.37 10.76
N THR A 223 32.99 13.47 11.45
CA THR A 223 33.93 14.57 11.68
C THR A 223 34.29 14.75 13.16
N ALA A 224 33.77 13.89 14.04
CA ALA A 224 34.04 13.97 15.47
C ALA A 224 35.55 13.74 15.75
N PRO A 225 36.25 14.66 16.43
CA PRO A 225 37.70 14.57 16.61
C PRO A 225 38.13 13.27 17.30
N GLU A 226 37.38 12.81 18.30
CA GLU A 226 37.65 11.55 19.01
C GLU A 226 37.53 10.32 18.10
N VAL A 227 36.54 10.28 17.20
CA VAL A 227 36.34 9.20 16.24
C VAL A 227 37.48 9.20 15.22
N VAL A 228 37.81 10.38 14.68
CA VAL A 228 38.90 10.53 13.70
C VAL A 228 40.24 10.15 14.33
N ALA A 229 40.53 10.57 15.57
CA ALA A 229 41.76 10.20 16.26
C ALA A 229 41.87 8.68 16.45
N LYS A 230 40.77 8.01 16.83
CA LYS A 230 40.77 6.56 17.00
C LYS A 230 40.96 5.82 15.67
N LEU A 231 40.33 6.29 14.59
CA LEU A 231 40.54 5.73 13.26
C LEU A 231 41.98 5.90 12.76
N LYS A 232 42.63 7.02 13.06
CA LYS A 232 44.04 7.24 12.72
C LYS A 232 44.98 6.28 13.46
N GLU A 233 44.66 5.92 14.69
CA GLU A 233 45.37 4.91 15.49
C GLU A 233 45.18 3.50 14.90
N LEU A 234 43.94 3.13 14.57
CA LEU A 234 43.59 1.82 14.01
C LEU A 234 44.12 1.60 12.58
N TYR A 235 44.20 2.68 11.80
CA TYR A 235 44.61 2.64 10.40
C TYR A 235 45.81 3.55 10.15
N PRO A 236 47.04 3.17 10.55
CA PRO A 236 48.22 4.06 10.45
C PRO A 236 48.53 4.56 9.03
N SER A 237 48.05 3.86 8.00
CA SER A 237 48.16 4.22 6.58
C SER A 237 47.00 5.09 6.08
N TRP A 238 46.25 5.74 6.99
CA TRP A 238 45.24 6.73 6.64
C TRP A 238 45.87 7.92 5.91
N ARG A 239 45.06 8.65 5.14
CA ARG A 239 45.48 9.92 4.54
C ARG A 239 44.33 10.91 4.46
N SER A 240 44.66 12.19 4.30
CA SER A 240 43.66 13.21 3.93
C SER A 240 43.16 12.98 2.49
N PRO A 241 41.89 13.27 2.21
CA PRO A 241 41.36 13.21 0.85
C PRO A 241 42.00 14.29 -0.02
N THR A 242 42.09 14.00 -1.30
CA THR A 242 42.50 14.89 -2.37
C THR A 242 41.29 15.11 -3.31
N PRO A 243 41.29 16.16 -4.14
CA PRO A 243 40.18 16.36 -5.09
C PRO A 243 39.94 15.16 -6.02
N ALA A 244 40.99 14.38 -6.31
CA ALA A 244 40.91 13.17 -7.12
C ALA A 244 40.16 12.01 -6.43
N ASP A 245 39.89 12.10 -5.13
CA ASP A 245 39.15 11.08 -4.38
C ASP A 245 37.63 11.29 -4.43
N VAL A 246 37.16 12.50 -4.75
CA VAL A 246 35.72 12.79 -4.85
C VAL A 246 35.02 11.85 -5.83
N PRO A 247 35.55 11.58 -7.04
CA PRO A 247 34.96 10.62 -7.97
C PRO A 247 34.80 9.21 -7.40
N LEU A 248 35.66 8.78 -6.46
CA LEU A 248 35.59 7.44 -5.85
C LEU A 248 34.28 7.21 -5.08
N PHE A 249 33.64 8.30 -4.63
CA PHE A 249 32.40 8.26 -3.87
C PHE A 249 31.22 8.83 -4.66
N THR A 250 31.42 9.22 -5.92
CA THR A 250 30.32 9.61 -6.80
C THR A 250 29.65 8.37 -7.38
N ARG A 251 28.36 8.48 -7.72
CA ARG A 251 27.75 7.45 -8.56
C ARG A 251 28.22 7.71 -9.99
N PRO A 252 28.77 6.70 -10.70
CA PRO A 252 29.10 6.88 -12.10
C PRO A 252 27.86 7.42 -12.81
N GLU A 253 28.04 8.52 -13.53
CA GLU A 253 27.06 8.88 -14.54
C GLU A 253 27.03 7.69 -15.49
N SER A 254 25.90 7.00 -15.51
CA SER A 254 25.68 5.91 -16.46
C SER A 254 25.91 6.50 -17.85
N SER A 255 27.11 6.30 -18.39
CA SER A 255 27.45 6.66 -19.76
C SER A 255 26.63 5.72 -20.63
N GLY A 256 25.41 6.15 -20.93
CA GLY A 256 24.58 5.51 -21.92
C GLY A 256 25.30 5.64 -23.25
N SER A 257 26.16 4.66 -23.56
CA SER A 257 26.22 4.13 -24.91
C SER A 257 24.78 3.86 -25.30
N ARG A 258 24.29 4.74 -26.17
CA ARG A 258 22.89 4.94 -26.53
C ARG A 258 22.39 3.86 -27.48
N ASP A 259 23.09 2.74 -27.57
CA ASP A 259 22.66 1.55 -28.28
C ASP A 259 22.28 0.47 -27.26
N GLY A 260 21.02 0.49 -26.85
CA GLY A 260 20.33 -0.77 -26.51
C GLY A 260 20.00 -1.10 -25.06
N VAL A 261 20.33 -0.30 -24.04
CA VAL A 261 19.93 -0.64 -22.64
C VAL A 261 19.17 0.48 -21.96
N GLN A 262 17.92 0.16 -21.61
CA GLN A 262 16.88 1.03 -21.10
C GLN A 262 17.32 1.81 -19.85
N ARG A 263 17.14 3.14 -19.91
CA ARG A 263 17.04 4.01 -18.72
C ARG A 263 16.12 3.34 -17.70
N ALA A 264 16.59 3.12 -16.46
CA ALA A 264 15.68 2.86 -15.36
C ALA A 264 14.69 4.03 -15.31
N PRO A 265 13.38 3.78 -15.51
CA PRO A 265 12.40 4.85 -15.65
C PRO A 265 12.37 5.68 -14.36
N ALA A 266 12.06 6.97 -14.49
CA ALA A 266 11.68 7.79 -13.34
C ALA A 266 10.69 6.97 -12.50
N ALA A 267 10.87 6.97 -11.16
CA ALA A 267 10.01 6.18 -10.27
C ALA A 267 8.57 6.36 -10.71
N SER A 268 7.91 5.25 -11.07
CA SER A 268 6.60 5.34 -11.71
C SER A 268 5.70 6.22 -10.84
N PRO A 269 4.94 7.17 -11.40
CA PRO A 269 4.20 8.11 -10.57
C PRO A 269 3.19 7.42 -9.63
N ARG A 270 2.84 6.16 -9.91
CA ARG A 270 2.21 5.22 -8.97
C ARG A 270 2.99 5.00 -7.65
N LYS A 271 4.31 4.77 -7.68
CA LYS A 271 5.15 4.62 -6.46
C LYS A 271 5.09 5.86 -5.58
N LEU A 272 5.08 7.05 -6.19
CA LEU A 272 4.94 8.32 -5.46
C LEU A 272 3.55 8.43 -4.81
N TRP A 273 2.49 8.07 -5.53
CA TRP A 273 1.14 8.05 -5.00
C TRP A 273 1.02 7.10 -3.80
N THR A 274 1.49 5.86 -3.92
CA THR A 274 1.45 4.85 -2.85
C THR A 274 2.15 5.36 -1.59
N ARG A 275 3.35 5.94 -1.74
CA ARG A 275 4.10 6.51 -0.62
C ARG A 275 3.35 7.67 0.04
N ASN A 276 2.73 8.54 -0.75
CA ASN A 276 1.96 9.67 -0.23
C ASN A 276 0.69 9.20 0.49
N ALA A 277 -0.06 8.26 -0.07
CA ALA A 277 -1.24 7.66 0.56
C ALA A 277 -0.88 6.97 1.90
N ALA A 278 0.19 6.17 1.92
CA ALA A 278 0.68 5.54 3.14
C ALA A 278 1.12 6.55 4.20
N ARG A 279 1.71 7.68 3.80
CA ARG A 279 2.02 8.79 4.71
C ARG A 279 0.76 9.45 5.26
N LEU A 280 -0.26 9.65 4.41
CA LEU A 280 -1.54 10.26 4.81
C LEU A 280 -2.32 9.40 5.80
N MET A 281 -2.31 8.07 5.63
CA MET A 281 -2.93 7.12 6.58
C MET A 281 -2.21 7.09 7.93
N ARG A 282 -0.93 7.49 7.98
CA ARG A 282 -0.08 7.53 9.18
C ARG A 282 0.08 8.89 9.84
N SER A 283 -0.52 9.95 9.28
CA SER A 283 -0.40 11.29 9.85
C SER A 283 -1.33 11.47 11.04
N LYS A 284 -0.72 11.59 12.23
CA LYS A 284 -1.42 11.93 13.49
C LYS A 284 -2.09 13.30 13.40
N GLU A 285 -1.40 14.27 12.81
CA GLU A 285 -1.86 15.65 12.66
C GLU A 285 -3.13 15.69 11.81
N ARG A 286 -3.15 14.92 10.71
CA ARG A 286 -4.32 14.82 9.84
C ARG A 286 -5.49 14.13 10.55
N LEU A 287 -5.24 13.09 11.35
CA LEU A 287 -6.28 12.43 12.14
C LEU A 287 -6.89 13.40 13.17
N LEU A 288 -6.05 14.11 13.92
CA LEU A 288 -6.49 15.14 14.88
C LEU A 288 -7.33 16.22 14.19
N ALA A 289 -6.88 16.75 13.06
CA ALA A 289 -7.64 17.73 12.28
C ALA A 289 -9.01 17.18 11.82
N CYS A 290 -9.09 15.90 11.44
CA CYS A 290 -10.35 15.26 11.09
C CYS A 290 -11.30 15.12 12.30
N ILE A 291 -10.76 14.79 13.47
CA ILE A 291 -11.53 14.69 14.72
C ILE A 291 -12.06 16.08 15.12
N GLU A 292 -11.22 17.11 15.05
CA GLU A 292 -11.63 18.50 15.31
C GLU A 292 -12.71 18.97 14.34
N ALA A 293 -12.53 18.73 13.03
CA ALA A 293 -13.51 19.07 12.00
C ALA A 293 -14.85 18.34 12.17
N ALA A 294 -14.85 17.14 12.77
CA ALA A 294 -16.06 16.42 13.10
C ALA A 294 -16.82 17.01 14.31
N GLY A 295 -16.22 17.95 15.05
CA GLY A 295 -16.73 18.50 16.31
C GLY A 295 -16.10 17.88 17.56
N GLY A 296 -14.90 17.31 17.43
CA GLY A 296 -14.14 16.66 18.49
C GLY A 296 -14.51 15.18 18.72
N TRP A 297 -13.84 14.56 19.70
CA TRP A 297 -13.99 13.14 20.05
C TRP A 297 -15.43 12.69 20.39
N SER A 298 -16.29 13.62 20.80
CA SER A 298 -17.70 13.32 21.11
C SER A 298 -18.61 13.25 19.89
N GLN A 299 -18.19 13.82 18.77
CA GLN A 299 -18.99 13.93 17.54
C GLN A 299 -18.45 13.08 16.39
N VAL A 300 -17.15 12.75 16.41
CA VAL A 300 -16.54 11.86 15.41
C VAL A 300 -17.11 10.45 15.51
N GLN A 301 -17.31 9.82 14.35
CA GLN A 301 -17.79 8.46 14.19
C GLN A 301 -16.70 7.64 13.51
N PHE A 302 -16.07 6.74 14.27
CA PHE A 302 -15.12 5.79 13.70
C PHE A 302 -15.85 4.62 13.04
N VAL A 303 -15.34 4.17 11.89
CA VAL A 303 -15.88 3.04 11.14
C VAL A 303 -14.71 2.13 10.79
N ALA A 304 -14.73 0.90 11.27
CA ALA A 304 -13.77 -0.11 10.83
C ALA A 304 -14.11 -0.49 9.39
N VAL A 305 -13.10 -0.51 8.53
CA VAL A 305 -13.20 -0.96 7.15
C VAL A 305 -12.28 -2.16 6.97
N ASP A 306 -12.74 -3.11 6.18
CA ASP A 306 -11.94 -4.23 5.69
C ASP A 306 -12.47 -4.63 4.30
N VAL A 307 -11.59 -5.09 3.42
CA VAL A 307 -11.91 -5.51 2.06
C VAL A 307 -11.14 -6.78 1.71
N GLU A 308 -11.85 -7.84 1.31
CA GLU A 308 -11.22 -9.00 0.67
C GLU A 308 -11.02 -8.73 -0.83
N ALA A 309 -9.97 -9.28 -1.42
CA ALA A 309 -9.66 -9.10 -2.83
C ALA A 309 -9.45 -10.44 -3.53
N PHE A 310 -10.03 -10.56 -4.74
CA PHE A 310 -9.76 -11.64 -5.68
C PHE A 310 -8.31 -11.70 -6.12
N ALA A 311 -7.64 -10.55 -6.23
CA ALA A 311 -6.21 -10.52 -6.52
C ALA A 311 -5.63 -9.17 -6.09
N VAL A 312 -4.36 -9.20 -5.70
CA VAL A 312 -3.53 -8.01 -5.47
C VAL A 312 -2.26 -8.18 -6.29
N THR A 313 -2.28 -7.80 -7.58
CA THR A 313 -1.11 -7.99 -8.44
C THR A 313 -0.08 -6.87 -8.23
N ALA A 314 1.20 -7.19 -8.44
CA ALA A 314 2.29 -6.26 -8.20
C ALA A 314 2.16 -5.03 -9.12
N ASN A 315 2.02 -3.84 -8.54
CA ASN A 315 1.73 -2.60 -9.25
C ASN A 315 0.36 -2.54 -9.93
N SER A 316 -0.65 -3.29 -9.47
CA SER A 316 -2.05 -3.13 -9.89
C SER A 316 -2.96 -2.69 -8.75
N VAL A 317 -4.17 -2.29 -9.13
CA VAL A 317 -5.23 -1.92 -8.19
C VAL A 317 -5.82 -3.24 -7.67
N PRO A 318 -6.04 -3.41 -6.36
CA PRO A 318 -6.68 -4.62 -5.83
C PRO A 318 -8.02 -4.86 -6.54
N LEU A 319 -8.35 -6.14 -6.75
CA LEU A 319 -9.62 -6.57 -7.32
C LEU A 319 -10.56 -6.96 -6.20
N PRO A 320 -11.43 -6.06 -5.75
CA PRO A 320 -12.20 -6.27 -4.54
C PRO A 320 -13.26 -7.37 -4.74
N ALA A 321 -13.39 -8.24 -3.74
CA ALA A 321 -14.33 -9.35 -3.68
C ALA A 321 -15.44 -9.10 -2.64
N GLU A 322 -15.09 -8.57 -1.47
CA GLU A 322 -16.00 -8.32 -0.35
C GLU A 322 -15.66 -7.00 0.31
N TYR A 323 -16.66 -6.20 0.66
CA TYR A 323 -16.49 -4.96 1.41
C TYR A 323 -17.25 -5.02 2.72
N ALA A 324 -16.63 -4.54 3.81
CA ALA A 324 -17.31 -4.32 5.07
C ALA A 324 -16.98 -2.94 5.67
N PHE A 325 -18.03 -2.24 6.10
CA PHE A 325 -17.95 -0.98 6.85
C PHE A 325 -18.75 -1.15 8.13
N VAL A 326 -18.03 -1.22 9.27
CA VAL A 326 -18.61 -1.52 10.58
C VAL A 326 -18.46 -0.31 11.50
N PRO A 327 -19.56 0.42 11.78
CA PRO A 327 -19.51 1.55 12.70
C PRO A 327 -19.08 1.15 14.11
N ILE A 328 -18.05 1.80 14.63
CA ILE A 328 -17.54 1.59 15.99
C ILE A 328 -18.45 2.36 16.93
N ARG A 329 -19.39 1.64 17.54
CA ARG A 329 -20.38 2.28 18.41
C ARG A 329 -19.73 2.76 19.70
N PRO A 330 -19.94 4.02 20.11
CA PRO A 330 -19.66 4.39 21.48
C PRO A 330 -20.50 3.50 22.41
N PRO A 331 -19.96 3.10 23.57
CA PRO A 331 -20.72 2.45 24.62
C PRO A 331 -22.07 3.16 24.79
N ARG A 332 -23.18 2.45 24.57
CA ARG A 332 -24.50 3.02 24.82
C ARG A 332 -24.54 3.40 26.29
N ARG A 333 -24.58 4.70 26.60
CA ARG A 333 -24.99 5.18 27.92
C ARG A 333 -26.31 4.48 28.20
N ARG A 334 -26.30 3.54 29.16
CA ARG A 334 -27.55 3.02 29.70
C ARG A 334 -28.24 4.29 30.15
N ARG A 335 -29.33 4.68 29.49
CA ARG A 335 -30.21 5.70 30.05
C ARG A 335 -30.66 5.05 31.34
N VAL A 336 -29.95 5.35 32.42
CA VAL A 336 -30.51 5.27 33.74
C VAL A 336 -31.75 6.11 33.56
N ARG A 337 -32.92 5.45 33.53
CA ARG A 337 -34.19 6.13 33.74
C ARG A 337 -33.98 6.73 35.12
N ALA A 338 -33.37 7.93 35.17
CA ALA A 338 -33.56 8.82 36.26
C ALA A 338 -35.08 8.93 36.30
N VAL A 339 -35.65 8.30 37.32
CA VAL A 339 -37.06 8.41 37.65
C VAL A 339 -37.24 9.89 37.93
N ALA A 340 -37.51 10.67 36.87
CA ALA A 340 -37.81 12.08 36.97
C ALA A 340 -39.24 12.15 37.51
N ALA A 341 -39.36 11.96 38.81
CA ALA A 341 -40.37 12.64 39.58
C ALA A 341 -39.98 14.12 39.58
N SER A 342 -40.94 14.97 39.18
CA SER A 342 -40.98 16.40 39.47
C SER A 342 -39.73 17.21 39.15
N ASP A 343 -39.72 17.88 38.00
CA ASP A 343 -39.58 19.36 38.01
C ASP A 343 -39.70 19.88 36.57
N ALA A 344 -40.91 20.34 36.27
CA ALA A 344 -41.23 21.10 35.08
C ALA A 344 -40.64 22.52 35.22
N ALA A 345 -39.33 22.65 35.02
CA ALA A 345 -38.66 23.94 34.93
C ALA A 345 -38.27 24.23 33.48
N THR A 346 -39.10 25.07 32.85
CA THR A 346 -38.86 26.00 31.74
C THR A 346 -37.47 25.90 31.06
N VAL A 347 -37.35 25.02 30.06
CA VAL A 347 -36.21 25.02 29.12
C VAL A 347 -36.45 26.13 28.08
N PRO A 348 -35.49 27.04 27.84
CA PRO A 348 -35.66 28.15 26.90
C PRO A 348 -35.90 27.65 25.47
N ALA A 349 -36.93 28.20 24.83
CA ALA A 349 -37.49 27.74 23.56
C ALA A 349 -36.59 27.95 22.32
N ASN A 350 -35.39 28.51 22.47
CA ASN A 350 -34.51 28.88 21.35
C ASN A 350 -33.23 28.04 21.24
N GLY A 351 -33.15 26.89 21.91
CA GLY A 351 -32.05 25.95 21.71
C GLY A 351 -32.15 25.30 20.33
N GLU A 352 -31.28 25.69 19.40
CA GLU A 352 -31.03 24.94 18.16
C GLU A 352 -30.95 23.45 18.49
N LYS A 353 -31.96 22.70 18.05
CA LYS A 353 -31.93 21.24 18.14
C LYS A 353 -30.76 20.79 17.27
N THR A 354 -29.59 20.63 17.88
CA THR A 354 -28.43 20.02 17.26
C THR A 354 -28.91 18.69 16.68
N ALA A 355 -28.98 18.63 15.36
CA ALA A 355 -29.56 17.50 14.65
C ALA A 355 -28.77 16.26 15.05
N ARG A 356 -29.39 15.41 15.88
CA ARG A 356 -28.79 14.14 16.29
C ARG A 356 -28.50 13.36 15.01
N SER A 357 -27.22 13.08 14.76
CA SER A 357 -26.83 12.26 13.62
C SER A 357 -27.56 10.92 13.72
N ARG A 358 -28.11 10.48 12.60
CA ARG A 358 -28.65 9.13 12.52
C ARG A 358 -27.51 8.14 12.79
N PRO A 359 -27.75 7.08 13.57
CA PRO A 359 -26.74 6.06 13.77
C PRO A 359 -26.40 5.43 12.41
N LEU A 360 -25.09 5.29 12.13
CA LEU A 360 -24.63 4.60 10.93
C LEU A 360 -25.01 3.12 11.02
N SER A 361 -25.47 2.56 9.89
CA SER A 361 -25.68 1.12 9.73
C SER A 361 -24.41 0.47 9.22
N ILE A 362 -24.27 -0.83 9.51
CA ILE A 362 -23.26 -1.66 8.84
C ILE A 362 -23.58 -1.69 7.34
N VAL A 363 -22.56 -1.58 6.50
CA VAL A 363 -22.67 -1.80 5.06
C VAL A 363 -21.73 -2.94 4.70
N HIS A 364 -22.28 -3.97 4.08
CA HIS A 364 -21.55 -5.15 3.65
C HIS A 364 -22.11 -5.63 2.32
N PHE A 365 -21.24 -6.00 1.40
CA PHE A 365 -21.62 -6.54 0.11
C PHE A 365 -20.44 -7.23 -0.56
N PHE A 366 -20.76 -8.19 -1.42
CA PHE A 366 -19.82 -8.81 -2.33
C PHE A 366 -19.85 -8.11 -3.68
N CYS A 367 -18.70 -8.03 -4.34
CA CYS A 367 -18.49 -7.26 -5.55
C CYS A 367 -17.79 -8.13 -6.58
N HIS A 368 -18.31 -8.18 -7.81
CA HIS A 368 -17.58 -8.85 -8.90
C HIS A 368 -16.60 -7.85 -9.53
N PRO A 369 -15.33 -8.20 -9.79
CA PRO A 369 -14.34 -7.28 -10.37
C PRO A 369 -14.49 -7.06 -11.89
N GLY A 370 -15.55 -7.59 -12.51
CA GLY A 370 -15.67 -7.73 -13.96
C GLY A 370 -14.80 -8.84 -14.52
N ARG A 371 -14.58 -8.84 -15.84
CA ARG A 371 -13.76 -9.84 -16.54
C ARG A 371 -12.28 -9.56 -16.31
N ILE A 372 -11.56 -10.59 -15.89
CA ILE A 372 -10.11 -10.59 -15.71
C ILE A 372 -9.46 -11.31 -16.91
N PRO A 373 -8.29 -10.83 -17.41
CA PRO A 373 -7.55 -11.53 -18.46
C PRO A 373 -7.19 -12.96 -18.04
N ILE A 374 -7.15 -13.88 -19.01
CA ILE A 374 -6.88 -15.30 -18.71
C ILE A 374 -5.52 -15.50 -18.05
N GLU A 375 -4.56 -14.63 -18.37
CA GLU A 375 -3.20 -14.67 -17.83
C GLU A 375 -3.13 -14.27 -16.34
N GLU A 376 -4.16 -13.57 -15.83
CA GLU A 376 -4.27 -13.17 -14.43
C GLU A 376 -5.31 -14.00 -13.65
N GLU A 377 -6.05 -14.87 -14.35
CA GLU A 377 -7.13 -15.66 -13.77
C GLU A 377 -6.61 -16.69 -12.76
N ASP A 378 -5.45 -17.29 -13.01
CA ASP A 378 -4.82 -18.26 -12.10
C ASP A 378 -4.61 -17.67 -10.70
N THR A 379 -4.10 -16.43 -10.63
CA THR A 379 -3.89 -15.72 -9.35
C THR A 379 -5.20 -15.49 -8.62
N VAL A 380 -6.27 -15.24 -9.38
CA VAL A 380 -7.61 -15.01 -8.82
C VAL A 380 -8.17 -16.28 -8.22
N LEU A 381 -8.10 -17.39 -8.95
CA LEU A 381 -8.63 -18.68 -8.52
C LEU A 381 -7.87 -19.21 -7.30
N HIS A 382 -6.55 -19.03 -7.27
CA HIS A 382 -5.74 -19.33 -6.08
C HIS A 382 -6.19 -18.51 -4.87
N THR A 383 -6.29 -17.19 -5.02
CA THR A 383 -6.71 -16.32 -3.91
C THR A 383 -8.12 -16.68 -3.43
N CYS A 384 -9.03 -17.02 -4.34
CA CYS A 384 -10.36 -17.51 -4.00
C CYS A 384 -10.29 -18.72 -3.07
N ILE A 385 -9.45 -19.72 -3.38
CA ILE A 385 -9.38 -20.97 -2.60
C ILE A 385 -8.65 -20.75 -1.28
N ASP A 386 -7.53 -20.03 -1.31
CA ASP A 386 -6.59 -19.98 -0.20
C ASP A 386 -6.99 -18.97 0.89
N THR A 387 -7.84 -17.99 0.55
CA THR A 387 -8.17 -16.87 1.47
C THR A 387 -9.63 -16.85 1.88
N HIS A 388 -10.51 -16.38 1.00
CA HIS A 388 -11.86 -15.97 1.35
C HIS A 388 -12.94 -16.95 0.86
N LEU A 389 -12.60 -17.97 0.07
CA LEU A 389 -13.56 -18.94 -0.49
C LEU A 389 -14.76 -18.29 -1.19
N ILE A 390 -14.55 -17.17 -1.87
CA ILE A 390 -15.61 -16.48 -2.64
C ILE A 390 -15.46 -16.90 -4.09
N PRO A 391 -16.46 -17.53 -4.72
CA PRO A 391 -16.41 -17.88 -6.13
C PRO A 391 -16.23 -16.64 -7.00
N TYR A 392 -15.27 -16.68 -7.93
CA TYR A 392 -15.12 -15.63 -8.95
C TYR A 392 -16.17 -15.77 -10.06
N ARG A 393 -16.56 -17.01 -10.40
CA ARG A 393 -17.52 -17.32 -11.46
C ARG A 393 -18.85 -17.85 -10.88
N ASN A 394 -19.94 -17.70 -11.64
CA ASN A 394 -21.24 -18.33 -11.35
C ASN A 394 -21.88 -17.95 -10.00
N ALA A 395 -21.55 -16.78 -9.46
CA ALA A 395 -21.99 -16.32 -8.16
C ALA A 395 -22.96 -15.12 -8.28
N THR A 396 -24.26 -15.37 -8.17
CA THR A 396 -25.28 -14.30 -8.37
C THR A 396 -25.32 -13.28 -7.23
N PHE A 397 -24.74 -13.59 -6.07
CA PHE A 397 -24.69 -12.68 -4.92
C PHE A 397 -23.61 -11.60 -5.05
N LEU A 398 -22.68 -11.74 -6.01
CA LEU A 398 -21.72 -10.68 -6.32
C LEU A 398 -22.43 -9.54 -7.04
N THR A 399 -22.39 -8.34 -6.47
CA THR A 399 -23.05 -7.20 -7.10
C THR A 399 -22.24 -6.66 -8.28
N HIS A 400 -22.96 -6.31 -9.34
CA HIS A 400 -22.47 -5.49 -10.44
C HIS A 400 -23.03 -4.06 -10.39
N ASP A 401 -23.86 -3.72 -9.40
CA ASP A 401 -24.42 -2.38 -9.23
C ASP A 401 -23.45 -1.50 -8.42
N TYR A 402 -22.28 -1.25 -9.02
CA TYR A 402 -21.24 -0.42 -8.42
C TYR A 402 -21.75 0.98 -8.11
N ARG A 403 -22.64 1.53 -8.95
CA ARG A 403 -23.18 2.88 -8.77
C ARG A 403 -24.00 3.01 -7.49
N THR A 404 -24.93 2.09 -7.23
CA THR A 404 -25.73 2.12 -6.01
C THR A 404 -24.85 1.90 -4.78
N LYS A 405 -23.88 0.97 -4.86
CA LYS A 405 -22.95 0.71 -3.75
C LYS A 405 -22.01 1.87 -3.47
N ALA A 406 -21.44 2.50 -4.50
CA ALA A 406 -20.62 3.70 -4.36
C ALA A 406 -21.41 4.83 -3.70
N ARG A 407 -22.64 5.09 -4.12
CA ARG A 407 -23.52 6.10 -3.49
C ARG A 407 -23.85 5.79 -2.04
N GLN A 408 -24.10 4.52 -1.73
CA GLN A 408 -24.34 4.06 -0.37
C GLN A 408 -23.12 4.32 0.53
N VAL A 409 -21.92 3.96 0.05
CA VAL A 409 -20.64 4.17 0.75
C VAL A 409 -20.28 5.66 0.85
N ASP A 410 -20.53 6.43 -0.20
CA ASP A 410 -20.26 7.88 -0.27
C ASP A 410 -21.06 8.66 0.77
N ALA A 411 -22.39 8.47 0.76
CA ALA A 411 -23.30 9.18 1.63
C ALA A 411 -23.14 8.77 3.10
N ALA A 412 -22.84 7.50 3.36
CA ALA A 412 -22.68 7.00 4.73
C ALA A 412 -21.31 7.35 5.32
N PHE A 413 -20.23 7.25 4.52
CA PHE A 413 -18.87 7.18 5.06
C PHE A 413 -17.87 8.14 4.42
N VAL A 414 -17.68 8.12 3.10
CA VAL A 414 -16.53 8.82 2.47
C VAL A 414 -16.68 10.33 2.53
N ARG A 415 -17.83 10.88 2.10
CA ARG A 415 -18.08 12.33 2.14
C ARG A 415 -18.76 12.82 3.42
N ASN A 416 -18.99 11.93 4.38
CA ASN A 416 -19.57 12.30 5.66
C ASN A 416 -18.49 12.97 6.54
N PRO A 417 -18.60 14.27 6.85
CA PRO A 417 -17.55 14.99 7.56
C PRO A 417 -17.37 14.57 9.02
N ARG A 418 -18.26 13.72 9.55
CA ARG A 418 -18.15 13.16 10.90
C ARG A 418 -17.51 11.78 10.92
N VAL A 419 -17.27 11.17 9.75
CA VAL A 419 -16.76 9.79 9.67
C VAL A 419 -15.25 9.78 9.47
N VAL A 420 -14.60 8.88 10.20
CA VAL A 420 -13.21 8.49 10.02
C VAL A 420 -13.17 6.99 9.84
N LEU A 421 -12.61 6.54 8.71
CA LEU A 421 -12.40 5.13 8.40
C LEU A 421 -11.11 4.65 9.08
N ILE A 422 -11.18 3.47 9.69
CA ILE A 422 -10.06 2.82 10.36
C ILE A 422 -9.80 1.49 9.66
N ASN A 423 -8.62 1.36 9.09
CA ASN A 423 -8.15 0.14 8.43
C ASN A 423 -7.22 -0.63 9.38
N LYS A 424 -7.20 -1.95 9.24
CA LYS A 424 -6.14 -2.81 9.76
C LYS A 424 -4.81 -2.39 9.11
N GLY A 425 -3.78 -2.27 9.90
CA GLY A 425 -2.45 -2.07 9.35
C GLY A 425 -1.38 -2.23 10.41
N ASP A 426 -0.18 -2.44 9.92
CA ASP A 426 1.01 -2.57 10.74
C ASP A 426 1.76 -1.22 10.71
N PRO A 427 2.25 -0.72 11.86
CA PRO A 427 3.15 0.44 11.89
C PRO A 427 4.24 0.41 10.81
N ASP A 428 4.80 -0.78 10.58
CA ASP A 428 5.92 -1.00 9.67
C ASP A 428 5.46 -1.27 8.23
N SER A 429 4.22 -1.73 8.04
CA SER A 429 3.65 -2.06 6.73
C SER A 429 2.16 -1.67 6.61
N PRO A 430 1.86 -0.38 6.35
CA PRO A 430 0.48 0.05 6.15
C PRO A 430 -0.06 -0.55 4.85
N THR A 431 -1.15 -1.30 4.96
CA THR A 431 -1.86 -1.77 3.78
C THR A 431 -2.69 -0.65 3.17
N LEU A 432 -2.51 -0.41 1.88
CA LEU A 432 -3.34 0.52 1.10
C LEU A 432 -4.51 -0.17 0.42
N MET A 433 -4.71 -1.47 0.67
CA MET A 433 -5.68 -2.30 -0.03
C MET A 433 -7.09 -1.74 0.08
N ASP A 434 -7.58 -1.51 1.30
CA ASP A 434 -8.93 -0.99 1.53
C ASP A 434 -9.15 0.39 0.93
N LEU A 435 -8.17 1.28 1.09
CA LEU A 435 -8.20 2.62 0.51
C LEU A 435 -8.31 2.54 -1.02
N GLN A 436 -7.54 1.67 -1.65
CA GLN A 436 -7.55 1.50 -3.10
C GLN A 436 -8.81 0.77 -3.57
N ALA A 437 -9.33 -0.19 -2.81
CA ALA A 437 -10.58 -0.86 -3.11
C ALA A 437 -11.77 0.10 -3.03
N ILE A 438 -11.78 1.04 -2.07
CA ILE A 438 -12.77 2.12 -2.05
C ILE A 438 -12.67 2.93 -3.35
N ARG A 439 -11.47 3.36 -3.75
CA ARG A 439 -11.30 4.11 -5.01
C ARG A 439 -11.71 3.30 -6.25
N TRP A 440 -11.43 1.99 -6.24
CA TRP A 440 -11.87 1.05 -7.28
C TRP A 440 -13.39 1.06 -7.42
N LEU A 441 -14.14 1.05 -6.32
CA LEU A 441 -15.60 1.09 -6.35
C LEU A 441 -16.15 2.34 -7.06
N TYR A 442 -15.53 3.51 -6.84
CA TYR A 442 -15.93 4.75 -7.51
C TYR A 442 -15.58 4.72 -9.00
N ALA A 443 -14.38 4.24 -9.34
CA ALA A 443 -13.97 4.08 -10.73
C ALA A 443 -14.92 3.13 -11.49
N ALA A 444 -15.29 2.00 -10.87
CA ALA A 444 -16.25 1.04 -11.42
C ALA A 444 -17.65 1.64 -11.57
N ALA A 445 -18.09 2.44 -10.58
CA ALA A 445 -19.36 3.16 -10.64
C ALA A 445 -19.42 4.21 -11.77
N ILE A 446 -18.32 4.93 -12.00
CA ILE A 446 -18.19 5.90 -13.11
C ILE A 446 -18.23 5.17 -14.45
N TRP A 447 -17.44 4.11 -14.59
CA TRP A 447 -17.43 3.25 -15.78
C TRP A 447 -18.83 2.73 -16.12
N GLN A 448 -19.54 2.23 -15.12
CA GLN A 448 -20.92 1.77 -15.26
C GLN A 448 -21.89 2.90 -15.60
N HIS A 449 -21.78 4.07 -14.94
CA HIS A 449 -22.72 5.17 -15.13
C HIS A 449 -22.71 5.68 -16.58
N HIS A 450 -21.52 5.81 -17.16
CA HIS A 450 -21.36 6.35 -18.52
C HIS A 450 -21.47 5.28 -19.61
N ARG A 451 -22.13 4.15 -19.31
CA ARG A 451 -22.41 3.05 -20.25
C ARG A 451 -21.17 2.58 -21.00
N TYR A 452 -20.05 2.46 -20.28
CA TYR A 452 -18.84 1.88 -20.87
C TYR A 452 -18.24 2.73 -22.02
N CYS A 453 -18.37 4.06 -21.95
CA CYS A 453 -17.74 4.97 -22.92
C CYS A 453 -16.22 5.08 -22.72
N ASP A 454 -15.44 5.28 -23.78
CA ASP A 454 -13.97 5.40 -23.73
C ASP A 454 -13.42 6.27 -22.57
N VAL A 455 -12.30 5.84 -21.99
CA VAL A 455 -11.57 6.44 -20.85
C VAL A 455 -11.32 7.93 -21.07
N SER A 456 -10.94 8.34 -22.28
CA SER A 456 -10.67 9.75 -22.59
C SER A 456 -11.90 10.63 -22.36
N LYS A 457 -13.09 10.16 -22.76
CA LYS A 457 -14.37 10.87 -22.56
C LYS A 457 -14.80 10.86 -21.10
N LEU A 458 -14.51 9.77 -20.39
CA LEU A 458 -14.74 9.69 -18.94
C LEU A 458 -13.92 10.73 -18.19
N MET A 459 -12.62 10.85 -18.50
CA MET A 459 -11.74 11.83 -17.87
C MET A 459 -12.21 13.27 -18.14
N GLU A 460 -12.68 13.58 -19.35
CA GLU A 460 -13.25 14.90 -19.68
C GLU A 460 -14.51 15.19 -18.86
N LYS A 461 -15.41 14.21 -18.74
CA LYS A 461 -16.64 14.36 -17.92
C LYS A 461 -16.34 14.47 -16.43
N MET A 462 -15.39 13.70 -15.91
CA MET A 462 -14.95 13.79 -14.51
C MET A 462 -14.37 15.17 -14.19
N ARG A 463 -13.63 15.77 -15.14
CA ARG A 463 -13.16 17.16 -15.00
C ARG A 463 -14.30 18.18 -15.00
N ALA A 464 -15.40 17.88 -15.67
CA ALA A 464 -16.58 18.74 -15.76
C ALA A 464 -17.52 18.62 -14.55
N ASP A 465 -17.59 17.46 -13.89
CA ASP A 465 -18.43 17.23 -12.70
C ASP A 465 -17.61 16.66 -11.52
N PRO A 466 -17.20 17.51 -10.56
CA PRO A 466 -16.49 17.09 -9.36
C PRO A 466 -17.27 16.11 -8.47
N GLN A 467 -18.61 16.05 -8.58
CA GLN A 467 -19.41 15.09 -7.81
C GLN A 467 -19.28 13.66 -8.34
N GLU A 468 -18.88 13.49 -9.60
CA GLU A 468 -18.57 12.21 -10.26
C GLU A 468 -17.06 11.90 -10.27
N TRP A 469 -16.31 12.43 -9.31
CA TRP A 469 -14.87 12.22 -9.20
C TRP A 469 -14.52 10.97 -8.38
N ILE A 470 -13.43 10.27 -8.75
CA ILE A 470 -12.83 9.22 -7.93
C ILE A 470 -12.08 9.91 -6.79
N PRO A 471 -12.51 9.79 -5.53
CA PRO A 471 -11.90 10.54 -4.43
C PRO A 471 -10.38 10.31 -4.37
N ASP A 472 -9.65 11.39 -4.15
CA ASP A 472 -8.21 11.28 -3.94
C ASP A 472 -7.94 10.63 -2.57
N ALA A 473 -6.73 10.09 -2.38
CA ALA A 473 -6.33 9.52 -1.10
C ALA A 473 -6.48 10.52 0.07
N GLN A 474 -6.35 11.81 -0.21
CA GLN A 474 -6.49 12.89 0.77
C GLN A 474 -7.96 13.16 1.15
N ASP A 475 -8.91 12.85 0.26
CA ASP A 475 -10.34 13.05 0.51
C ASP A 475 -10.95 11.90 1.30
N ILE A 476 -10.36 10.71 1.17
CA ILE A 476 -10.75 9.55 1.98
C ILE A 476 -10.04 9.65 3.34
N ARG A 477 -10.83 9.87 4.39
CA ARG A 477 -10.38 9.97 5.80
C ARG A 477 -10.13 8.58 6.40
N CYS A 478 -9.26 7.82 5.74
CA CYS A 478 -8.84 6.49 6.17
C CYS A 478 -7.49 6.55 6.86
N PHE A 479 -7.39 5.89 8.02
CA PHE A 479 -6.19 5.87 8.85
C PHE A 479 -5.90 4.45 9.33
N ASP A 480 -4.63 4.21 9.59
CA ASP A 480 -4.17 2.98 10.23
C ASP A 480 -4.66 2.94 11.69
N VAL A 481 -5.08 1.77 12.16
CA VAL A 481 -5.48 1.57 13.56
C VAL A 481 -4.40 2.04 14.53
N SER A 482 -3.12 1.76 14.26
CA SER A 482 -2.00 2.16 15.13
C SER A 482 -1.92 3.67 15.37
N VAL A 483 -2.32 4.47 14.38
CA VAL A 483 -2.32 5.94 14.46
C VAL A 483 -3.44 6.43 15.36
N LEU A 484 -4.63 5.82 15.24
CA LEU A 484 -5.74 6.11 16.15
C LEU A 484 -5.38 5.74 17.59
N GLU A 485 -4.76 4.58 17.81
CA GLU A 485 -4.34 4.13 19.13
C GLU A 485 -3.31 5.09 19.73
N ALA A 486 -2.32 5.54 18.96
CA ALA A 486 -1.33 6.51 19.39
C ALA A 486 -1.96 7.88 19.74
N VAL A 487 -2.83 8.41 18.86
CA VAL A 487 -3.51 9.68 19.08
C VAL A 487 -4.44 9.62 20.29
N ALA A 488 -5.19 8.54 20.47
CA ALA A 488 -6.04 8.34 21.64
C ALA A 488 -5.20 8.23 22.93
N ALA A 489 -4.09 7.51 22.91
CA ALA A 489 -3.18 7.42 24.03
C ALA A 489 -2.65 8.82 24.42
N GLU A 490 -2.15 9.61 23.47
CA GLU A 490 -1.62 10.95 23.72
C GLU A 490 -2.69 11.91 24.26
N CYS A 491 -3.89 11.91 23.67
CA CYS A 491 -4.97 12.82 24.08
C CYS A 491 -5.53 12.52 25.48
N PHE A 492 -5.48 11.26 25.93
CA PHE A 492 -6.18 10.86 27.16
C PHE A 492 -5.27 10.33 28.28
N GLN A 493 -4.02 9.92 28.00
CA GLN A 493 -3.08 9.55 29.07
C GLN A 493 -2.68 10.75 29.93
N ALA A 494 -2.66 11.97 29.37
CA ALA A 494 -2.43 13.18 30.15
C ALA A 494 -3.50 13.44 31.23
N ALA A 495 -4.69 12.84 31.10
CA ALA A 495 -5.79 12.96 32.06
C ALA A 495 -5.89 11.78 33.03
N ALA A 496 -5.18 10.68 32.76
CA ALA A 496 -5.20 9.48 33.58
C ALA A 496 -4.00 9.48 34.53
N GLU A 497 -4.04 10.29 35.59
CA GLU A 497 -3.21 10.01 36.75
C GLU A 497 -3.50 8.57 37.22
N PRO A 498 -2.47 7.78 37.58
CA PRO A 498 -2.65 6.40 37.99
C PRO A 498 -3.42 6.35 39.30
N GLN A 499 -4.76 6.26 39.23
CA GLN A 499 -5.58 5.82 40.35
C GLN A 499 -5.28 4.33 40.59
N GLN A 500 -4.18 4.05 41.29
CA GLN A 500 -3.80 2.71 41.77
C GLN A 500 -4.72 2.15 42.87
N ASN A 501 -5.83 2.80 43.18
CA ASN A 501 -6.66 2.46 44.33
C ASN A 501 -7.76 1.44 43.98
N GLY A 502 -7.44 0.16 44.16
CA GLY A 502 -8.37 -0.81 44.75
C GLY A 502 -9.64 -1.15 43.96
N ALA A 503 -9.50 -1.59 42.70
CA ALA A 503 -10.60 -2.28 42.03
C ALA A 503 -10.98 -3.53 42.85
N THR A 504 -12.12 -3.47 43.54
CA THR A 504 -12.61 -4.54 44.41
C THR A 504 -12.92 -5.80 43.58
N THR A 505 -12.77 -6.98 44.17
CA THR A 505 -13.03 -8.28 43.54
C THR A 505 -14.41 -8.34 42.87
N ALA A 506 -15.39 -7.61 43.41
CA ALA A 506 -16.74 -7.45 42.85
C ALA A 506 -16.78 -6.71 41.49
N GLN A 507 -15.90 -5.75 41.23
CA GLN A 507 -15.82 -5.09 39.92
C GLN A 507 -15.22 -6.02 38.85
N LYS A 508 -14.25 -6.87 39.22
CA LYS A 508 -13.68 -7.88 38.33
C LYS A 508 -14.71 -8.96 37.96
N GLU A 509 -15.56 -9.38 38.90
CA GLU A 509 -16.65 -10.34 38.62
C GLU A 509 -17.81 -9.72 37.82
N ALA A 510 -18.20 -8.48 38.11
CA ALA A 510 -19.21 -7.78 37.32
C ALA A 510 -18.76 -7.57 35.86
N GLN A 511 -17.48 -7.32 35.62
CA GLN A 511 -16.91 -7.20 34.28
C GLN A 511 -16.85 -8.55 33.53
N LYS A 512 -16.69 -9.67 34.25
CA LYS A 512 -16.70 -11.04 33.68
C LYS A 512 -18.09 -11.49 33.20
N SER A 513 -19.17 -10.88 33.70
CA SER A 513 -20.55 -11.24 33.35
C SER A 513 -21.07 -10.61 32.05
N ARG A 514 -20.37 -9.61 31.50
CA ARG A 514 -20.81 -8.91 30.30
C ARG A 514 -20.27 -9.67 29.09
N ARG A 515 -21.02 -10.69 28.64
CA ARG A 515 -20.74 -11.40 27.38
C ARG A 515 -20.58 -10.37 26.26
N VAL A 516 -19.34 -10.12 25.86
CA VAL A 516 -19.05 -9.38 24.63
C VAL A 516 -19.58 -10.27 23.53
N LYS A 517 -20.49 -9.73 22.70
CA LYS A 517 -21.00 -10.49 21.55
C LYS A 517 -19.79 -10.77 20.68
N GLU A 518 -19.50 -12.05 20.45
CA GLU A 518 -18.39 -12.46 19.60
C GLU A 518 -18.61 -11.88 18.19
N PRO A 519 -17.54 -11.41 17.53
CA PRO A 519 -17.59 -11.03 16.12
C PRO A 519 -18.16 -12.18 15.29
N GLU A 520 -19.14 -11.87 14.45
CA GLU A 520 -19.82 -12.82 13.57
C GLU A 520 -19.31 -12.63 12.14
N SER A 521 -19.03 -13.73 11.44
CA SER A 521 -18.80 -13.70 10.00
C SER A 521 -20.09 -13.31 9.26
N CYS A 522 -19.96 -12.98 7.98
CA CYS A 522 -21.13 -12.77 7.16
C CYS A 522 -21.90 -14.09 6.95
N TRP A 523 -23.15 -13.97 6.48
CA TRP A 523 -24.03 -15.12 6.26
C TRP A 523 -23.42 -16.19 5.34
N TYR A 524 -22.63 -15.78 4.34
CA TYR A 524 -21.97 -16.69 3.41
C TYR A 524 -20.85 -17.46 4.10
N HIS A 525 -19.90 -16.75 4.71
CA HIS A 525 -18.76 -17.36 5.40
C HIS A 525 -19.16 -18.14 6.65
N GLU A 526 -20.30 -17.83 7.28
CA GLU A 526 -20.87 -18.66 8.34
C GLU A 526 -21.24 -20.06 7.83
N VAL A 527 -21.82 -20.17 6.62
CA VAL A 527 -22.13 -21.46 6.00
C VAL A 527 -20.86 -22.18 5.57
N VAL A 528 -19.91 -21.47 4.95
CA VAL A 528 -18.61 -22.04 4.54
C VAL A 528 -17.86 -22.64 5.72
N ARG A 529 -17.76 -21.93 6.85
CA ARG A 529 -17.05 -22.42 8.05
C ARG A 529 -17.72 -23.59 8.75
N LYS A 530 -19.04 -23.74 8.59
CA LYS A 530 -19.78 -24.90 9.12
C LYS A 530 -19.62 -26.14 8.27
N SER A 531 -19.10 -26.02 7.05
CA SER A 531 -18.77 -27.17 6.21
C SER A 531 -17.40 -27.71 6.60
N GLU A 532 -17.40 -28.90 7.21
CA GLU A 532 -16.18 -29.63 7.56
C GLU A 532 -15.34 -30.02 6.33
N GLU A 533 -15.95 -30.02 5.13
CA GLU A 533 -15.33 -30.48 3.88
C GLU A 533 -14.42 -29.43 3.23
N CYS A 534 -14.54 -28.15 3.61
CA CYS A 534 -13.94 -27.05 2.83
C CYS A 534 -12.77 -26.34 3.52
N VAL A 535 -12.48 -26.62 4.79
CA VAL A 535 -11.70 -25.68 5.62
C VAL A 535 -10.64 -26.36 6.47
N GLU A 536 -9.43 -26.51 5.92
CA GLU A 536 -8.21 -26.68 6.73
C GLU A 536 -7.61 -25.34 7.17
N ASN A 537 -7.88 -24.26 6.42
CA ASN A 537 -7.28 -22.92 6.62
C ASN A 537 -8.26 -21.90 7.23
N SER A 538 -7.75 -20.82 7.83
CA SER A 538 -8.61 -19.74 8.33
C SER A 538 -9.27 -18.96 7.19
N VAL A 539 -10.58 -19.17 6.99
CA VAL A 539 -11.34 -18.45 5.95
C VAL A 539 -11.49 -16.97 6.30
N HIS A 540 -10.96 -16.12 5.43
CA HIS A 540 -11.03 -14.66 5.53
C HIS A 540 -12.43 -14.14 5.17
N CYS A 541 -12.89 -13.13 5.91
CA CYS A 541 -14.21 -12.53 5.76
C CYS A 541 -14.12 -11.07 6.17
N ALA A 542 -14.30 -10.14 5.23
CA ALA A 542 -14.18 -8.71 5.48
C ALA A 542 -15.12 -8.25 6.60
N MET A 543 -16.33 -8.82 6.67
CA MET A 543 -17.26 -8.50 7.75
C MET A 543 -16.70 -8.87 9.13
N LEU A 544 -16.12 -10.06 9.26
CA LEU A 544 -15.56 -10.50 10.52
C LEU A 544 -14.35 -9.66 10.90
N ASP A 545 -13.44 -9.44 9.95
CA ASP A 545 -12.19 -8.72 10.18
C ASP A 545 -12.48 -7.26 10.56
N ALA A 546 -13.43 -6.60 9.89
CA ALA A 546 -13.90 -5.28 10.27
C ALA A 546 -14.59 -5.28 11.66
N GLN A 547 -15.32 -6.33 12.05
CA GLN A 547 -15.91 -6.43 13.39
C GLN A 547 -14.85 -6.63 14.48
N VAL A 548 -13.86 -7.48 14.25
CA VAL A 548 -12.71 -7.69 15.14
C VAL A 548 -11.94 -6.38 15.32
N LEU A 549 -11.67 -5.68 14.21
CA LEU A 549 -11.05 -4.36 14.25
C LEU A 549 -11.90 -3.34 15.02
N ALA A 550 -13.22 -3.32 14.79
CA ALA A 550 -14.12 -2.43 15.51
C ALA A 550 -14.13 -2.72 17.01
N GLN A 551 -14.08 -3.99 17.42
CA GLN A 551 -14.00 -4.40 18.81
C GLN A 551 -12.67 -3.96 19.44
N ARG A 552 -11.53 -4.20 18.76
CA ARG A 552 -10.20 -3.74 19.20
C ARG A 552 -10.20 -2.24 19.46
N VAL A 553 -10.67 -1.44 18.50
CA VAL A 553 -10.74 0.01 18.65
C VAL A 553 -11.68 0.40 19.80
N GLN A 554 -12.82 -0.27 19.94
CA GLN A 554 -13.75 0.03 21.03
C GLN A 554 -13.16 -0.28 22.41
N GLU A 555 -12.41 -1.37 22.56
CA GLU A 555 -11.72 -1.74 23.79
C GLU A 555 -10.59 -0.76 24.11
N GLY A 556 -9.80 -0.38 23.10
CA GLY A 556 -8.81 0.67 23.22
C GLY A 556 -9.41 2.00 23.68
N LEU A 557 -10.46 2.48 23.02
CA LEU A 557 -11.13 3.74 23.38
C LEU A 557 -11.72 3.71 24.80
N LYS A 558 -12.22 2.56 25.28
CA LYS A 558 -12.67 2.42 26.68
C LYS A 558 -11.50 2.55 27.66
N LYS A 559 -10.33 2.02 27.30
CA LYS A 559 -9.10 2.09 28.11
C LYS A 559 -8.57 3.52 28.18
N TRP A 560 -8.51 4.22 27.05
CA TRP A 560 -7.92 5.56 26.98
C TRP A 560 -8.88 6.65 27.43
N HIS A 561 -10.16 6.56 27.07
CA HIS A 561 -11.16 7.57 27.39
C HIS A 561 -12.29 6.95 28.22
N PRO A 562 -12.17 6.91 29.57
CA PRO A 562 -13.23 6.41 30.44
C PRO A 562 -14.56 7.14 30.22
N GLY A 563 -14.52 8.42 29.84
CA GLY A 563 -15.67 9.24 29.45
C GLY A 563 -16.34 8.83 28.12
N TYR A 564 -15.69 7.97 27.32
CA TYR A 564 -16.31 7.31 26.17
C TYR A 564 -17.27 6.21 26.63
N SER A 565 -17.08 5.71 27.85
CA SER A 565 -17.90 4.67 28.49
C SER A 565 -19.04 5.23 29.35
N ALA A 566 -18.84 6.44 29.89
CA ALA A 566 -19.76 7.15 30.77
C ALA A 566 -20.73 8.00 29.98
#